data_AF-A0A2G6BXY8-F1
#
_entry.id   AF-A0A2G6BXY8-F1
#
_cell.length_a   1.000
_cell.length_b   1.000
_cell.length_c   1.000
_cell.angle_alpha   90.00
_cell.angle_beta   90.00
_cell.angle_gamma   90.00
#
_symmetry.space_group_name_H-M   'P 1'
#
loop_
_entity.id
_entity.type
_entity.pdbx_description
1 polymer ?
#
loop_
_entity_poly.entity_id
_entity_poly.type
_entity_poly.pdbx_seq_one_letter_code
_entity_poly.pdbx_strand_id
1 'polypeptide(L)'
;MRQLFRSVASRASTWVGSPLVFFAACVAVVLWALTGQYFDYSDTWQLIINTGTTIITFLMVFLIQNTQNRDSKAVQLKLDELIRTTKGARNYYVGLEELTDDEIEQLNRQFHNIAHRPNAARAIKKLHETIEAEHTQRRKLHLPKKD
;
A
#
# COMPACT_ATOMS: atom_id res chain seq x y z
N MET A 1 9.42 -21.14 -1.52
CA MET A 1 10.20 -19.88 -1.36
C MET A 1 9.38 -18.69 -0.83
N ARG A 2 8.25 -18.30 -1.44
CA ARG A 2 7.46 -17.13 -1.01
C ARG A 2 7.00 -17.15 0.46
N GLN A 3 6.64 -18.31 1.01
CA GLN A 3 6.21 -18.44 2.42
C GLN A 3 7.37 -18.36 3.41
N LEU A 4 8.54 -18.94 3.10
CA LEU A 4 9.75 -18.86 3.93
C LEU A 4 10.28 -17.42 4.01
N PHE A 5 10.38 -16.75 2.86
CA PHE A 5 10.73 -15.32 2.81
C PHE A 5 9.75 -14.48 3.63
N ARG A 6 8.45 -14.77 3.53
CA ARG A 6 7.39 -14.03 4.25
C ARG A 6 7.49 -14.22 5.76
N SER A 7 7.79 -15.43 6.25
CA SER A 7 7.98 -15.68 7.69
C SER A 7 9.26 -15.06 8.23
N VAL A 8 10.36 -15.12 7.47
CA VAL A 8 11.64 -14.49 7.86
C VAL A 8 11.51 -12.97 7.83
N ALA A 9 10.92 -12.38 6.78
CA ALA A 9 10.70 -10.94 6.66
C ALA A 9 9.74 -10.42 7.76
N SER A 10 8.68 -11.16 8.09
CA SER A 10 7.76 -10.81 9.16
C SER A 10 8.45 -10.76 10.52
N ARG A 11 9.28 -11.79 10.84
CA ARG A 11 10.05 -11.85 12.09
C ARG A 11 11.16 -10.81 12.14
N ALA A 12 11.88 -10.61 11.03
CA ALA A 12 12.91 -9.59 10.91
C ALA A 12 12.31 -8.18 11.10
N SER A 13 11.15 -7.90 10.49
CA SER A 13 10.45 -6.60 10.61
C SER A 13 9.96 -6.32 12.05
N THR A 14 9.45 -7.33 12.76
CA THR A 14 9.07 -7.17 14.18
C THR A 14 10.27 -6.98 15.10
N TRP A 15 11.41 -7.60 14.79
CA TRP A 15 12.62 -7.46 15.59
C TRP A 15 13.33 -6.13 15.34
N VAL A 16 13.54 -5.76 14.08
CA VAL A 16 14.23 -4.51 13.71
C VAL A 16 13.48 -3.26 14.20
N GLY A 17 12.14 -3.32 14.30
CA GLY A 17 11.34 -2.22 14.84
C GLY A 17 11.20 -2.17 16.37
N SER A 18 11.74 -3.15 17.10
CA SER A 18 11.58 -3.22 18.56
C SER A 18 12.55 -2.30 19.30
N PRO A 19 12.09 -1.51 20.30
CA PRO A 19 12.96 -0.68 21.13
C PRO A 19 14.13 -1.43 21.79
N LEU A 20 13.92 -2.71 22.14
CA LEU A 20 14.95 -3.56 22.74
C LEU A 20 16.09 -3.87 21.75
N VAL A 21 15.76 -4.11 20.48
CA VAL A 21 16.75 -4.41 19.44
C VAL A 21 17.52 -3.15 19.08
N PHE A 22 16.85 -2.00 19.03
CA PHE A 22 17.52 -0.70 18.87
C PHE A 22 18.53 -0.45 19.99
N PHE A 23 18.13 -0.64 21.25
CA PHE A 23 19.04 -0.47 22.39
C PHE A 23 20.22 -1.45 22.34
N ALA A 24 19.97 -2.73 22.03
CA ALA A 24 21.02 -3.71 21.85
C ALA A 24 21.99 -3.34 20.72
N ALA A 25 21.49 -2.80 19.60
CA ALA A 25 22.31 -2.32 18.50
C ALA A 25 23.16 -1.11 18.92
N CYS A 26 22.60 -0.15 19.67
CA CYS A 26 23.37 0.97 20.23
C CYS A 26 24.49 0.48 21.15
N VAL A 27 24.22 -0.46 22.06
CA VAL A 27 25.24 -1.05 22.94
C VAL A 27 26.33 -1.75 22.12
N ALA A 28 25.95 -2.51 21.08
CA ALA A 28 26.92 -3.15 20.19
C ALA A 28 27.82 -2.14 19.47
N VAL A 29 27.28 -1.01 19.00
CA VAL A 29 28.06 0.08 18.38
C VAL A 29 29.01 0.73 19.38
N VAL A 30 28.58 0.94 20.63
CA VAL A 30 29.45 1.49 21.68
C VAL A 30 30.59 0.51 22.01
N LEU A 31 30.28 -0.77 22.18
CA LEU A 31 31.30 -1.80 22.41
C LEU A 31 32.28 -1.88 21.24
N TRP A 32 31.80 -1.79 20.00
CA TRP A 32 32.66 -1.72 18.82
C TRP A 32 33.55 -0.47 18.82
N ALA A 33 33.01 0.71 19.17
CA ALA A 33 33.78 1.95 19.29
C ALA A 33 34.92 1.82 20.31
N LEU A 34 34.68 1.13 21.43
CA LEU A 34 35.69 0.87 22.45
C LEU A 34 36.80 -0.09 21.98
N THR A 35 36.48 -1.06 21.10
CA THR A 35 37.55 -1.90 20.52
C THR A 35 38.48 -1.11 19.61
N GLY A 36 38.03 0.02 19.05
CA GLY A 36 38.86 0.91 18.22
C GLY A 36 40.16 1.33 18.89
N GLN A 37 40.13 1.58 20.21
CA GLN A 37 41.32 1.94 21.00
C GLN A 37 42.39 0.83 21.03
N TYR A 38 41.99 -0.44 20.95
CA TYR A 38 42.91 -1.57 20.93
C TYR A 38 43.48 -1.86 19.53
N PHE A 39 42.79 -1.39 18.48
CA PHE A 39 43.15 -1.60 17.08
C PHE A 39 43.70 -0.32 16.42
N ASP A 40 44.07 0.69 17.22
CA ASP A 40 44.56 2.01 16.79
C ASP A 40 43.68 2.65 15.71
N TYR A 41 42.36 2.41 15.76
CA TYR A 41 41.39 2.85 14.74
C TYR A 41 41.80 2.50 13.30
N SER A 42 42.41 1.33 13.10
CA SER A 42 42.92 0.86 11.80
C SER A 42 41.87 0.86 10.67
N ASP A 43 42.37 0.91 9.43
CA ASP A 43 41.53 0.84 8.23
C ASP A 43 40.66 -0.42 8.19
N THR A 44 41.16 -1.56 8.67
CA THR A 44 40.38 -2.81 8.72
C THR A 44 39.23 -2.71 9.73
N TRP A 45 39.46 -2.08 10.89
CA TRP A 45 38.42 -1.84 11.89
C TRP A 45 37.30 -0.94 11.34
N GLN A 46 37.64 0.13 10.61
CA GLN A 46 36.66 0.99 9.96
C GLN A 46 35.92 0.29 8.81
N LEU A 47 36.66 -0.49 8.00
CA LEU A 47 36.12 -1.18 6.83
C LEU A 47 35.03 -2.18 7.20
N ILE A 48 35.20 -2.92 8.30
CA ILE A 48 34.23 -3.93 8.75
C ILE A 48 32.88 -3.28 9.07
N ILE A 49 32.86 -2.22 9.87
CA ILE A 49 31.59 -1.56 10.25
C ILE A 49 30.94 -0.86 9.07
N ASN A 50 31.73 -0.22 8.20
CA ASN A 50 31.23 0.45 7.01
C ASN A 50 30.62 -0.55 6.02
N THR A 51 31.35 -1.61 5.70
CA THR A 51 30.92 -2.64 4.75
C THR A 51 29.73 -3.42 5.29
N GLY A 52 29.77 -3.82 6.56
CA GLY A 52 28.69 -4.55 7.22
C GLY A 52 27.39 -3.73 7.25
N THR A 53 27.47 -2.47 7.68
CA THR A 53 26.30 -1.58 7.75
C THR A 53 25.73 -1.30 6.36
N THR A 54 26.58 -1.17 5.34
CA THR A 54 26.12 -0.95 3.96
C THR A 54 25.33 -2.15 3.44
N ILE A 55 25.82 -3.39 3.65
CA ILE A 55 25.09 -4.61 3.28
C ILE A 55 23.77 -4.71 4.02
N ILE A 56 23.77 -4.47 5.34
CA ILE A 56 22.54 -4.50 6.16
C ILE A 56 21.54 -3.45 5.67
N THR A 57 22.00 -2.23 5.40
CA THR A 57 21.15 -1.14 4.90
C THR A 57 20.56 -1.49 3.53
N PHE A 58 21.36 -2.03 2.62
CA PHE A 58 20.90 -2.47 1.31
C PHE A 58 19.79 -3.52 1.45
N LEU A 59 19.99 -4.54 2.29
CA LEU A 59 18.96 -5.55 2.58
C LEU A 59 17.72 -4.94 3.25
N MET A 60 17.93 -3.98 4.15
CA MET A 60 16.84 -3.30 4.87
C MET A 60 15.96 -2.48 3.93
N VAL A 61 16.51 -1.84 2.91
CA VAL A 61 15.72 -1.15 1.87
C VAL A 61 14.72 -2.13 1.23
N PHE A 62 15.14 -3.33 0.83
CA PHE A 62 14.21 -4.32 0.27
C PHE A 62 13.16 -4.80 1.28
N LEU A 63 13.55 -5.00 2.54
CA LEU A 63 12.62 -5.41 3.60
C LEU A 63 11.56 -4.33 3.88
N ILE A 64 12.00 -3.07 3.96
CA ILE A 64 11.14 -1.91 4.14
C ILE A 64 10.22 -1.78 2.93
N GLN A 65 10.74 -1.82 1.71
CA GLN A 65 9.93 -1.73 0.49
C GLN A 65 8.90 -2.84 0.40
N ASN A 66 9.25 -4.08 0.74
CA ASN A 66 8.29 -5.20 0.74
C ASN A 66 7.17 -5.01 1.78
N THR A 67 7.52 -4.52 2.98
CA THR A 67 6.54 -4.24 4.04
C THR A 67 5.65 -3.06 3.65
N GLN A 68 6.25 -1.96 3.21
CA GLN A 68 5.55 -0.75 2.76
C GLN A 68 4.65 -1.02 1.57
N ASN A 69 5.09 -1.76 0.55
CA ASN A 69 4.26 -2.09 -0.62
C ASN A 69 3.02 -2.91 -0.20
N ARG A 70 3.16 -3.83 0.76
CA ARG A 70 2.02 -4.59 1.28
C ARG A 70 1.06 -3.71 2.08
N ASP A 71 1.60 -2.85 2.93
CA ASP A 71 0.78 -2.00 3.80
C ASP A 71 0.05 -0.92 2.98
N SER A 72 0.69 -0.35 1.94
CA SER A 72 0.03 0.54 0.96
C SER A 72 -1.15 -0.13 0.27
N LYS A 73 -1.01 -1.38 -0.19
CA LYS A 73 -2.12 -2.15 -0.80
C LYS A 73 -3.25 -2.40 0.19
N ALA A 74 -2.94 -2.69 1.45
CA ALA A 74 -3.95 -2.89 2.47
C ALA A 74 -4.74 -1.60 2.76
N VAL A 75 -4.09 -0.43 2.71
CA VAL A 75 -4.73 0.87 2.83
C VAL A 75 -5.66 1.14 1.63
N GLN A 76 -5.19 0.88 0.41
CA GLN A 76 -5.99 1.02 -0.82
C GLN A 76 -7.27 0.19 -0.75
N LEU A 77 -7.18 -1.10 -0.42
CA LEU A 77 -8.35 -1.98 -0.28
C LEU A 77 -9.37 -1.50 0.77
N LYS A 78 -8.88 -0.94 1.89
CA LYS A 78 -9.76 -0.36 2.92
C LYS A 78 -10.48 0.90 2.42
N LEU A 79 -9.78 1.75 1.67
CA LEU A 79 -10.36 2.95 1.06
C LEU A 79 -11.39 2.57 -0.01
N ASP A 80 -11.11 1.58 -0.83
CA ASP A 80 -12.03 1.06 -1.83
C ASP A 80 -13.33 0.56 -1.23
N GLU A 81 -13.26 -0.18 -0.12
CA GLU A 81 -14.45 -0.64 0.60
C GLU A 81 -15.24 0.54 1.20
N LEU A 82 -14.57 1.56 1.74
CA LEU A 82 -15.23 2.78 2.22
C LEU A 82 -15.92 3.53 1.08
N ILE A 83 -15.29 3.65 -0.09
CA ILE A 83 -15.89 4.29 -1.27
C ILE A 83 -17.12 3.50 -1.72
N ARG A 84 -17.03 2.17 -1.81
CA ARG A 84 -18.14 1.30 -2.23
C ARG A 84 -19.36 1.36 -1.31
N THR A 85 -19.13 1.55 -0.01
CA THR A 85 -20.20 1.56 1.01
C THR A 85 -20.76 2.95 1.30
N THR A 86 -20.07 4.02 0.89
CA THR A 86 -20.50 5.41 1.13
C THR A 86 -21.52 5.88 0.10
N LYS A 87 -22.73 6.23 0.54
CA LYS A 87 -23.78 6.78 -0.34
C LYS A 87 -23.33 8.10 -0.96
N GLY A 88 -23.34 8.17 -2.29
CA GLY A 88 -22.93 9.36 -3.05
C GLY A 88 -21.44 9.40 -3.42
N ALA A 89 -20.63 8.46 -2.91
CA ALA A 89 -19.28 8.26 -3.41
C ALA A 89 -19.32 7.63 -4.82
N ARG A 90 -18.39 8.04 -5.68
CA ARG A 90 -18.31 7.52 -7.05
C ARG A 90 -17.43 6.27 -7.02
N ASN A 91 -18.02 5.10 -7.22
CA ASN A 91 -17.29 3.83 -7.34
C ASN A 91 -16.23 3.82 -8.45
N TYR A 92 -16.26 4.80 -9.37
CA TYR A 92 -15.22 4.99 -10.38
C TYR A 92 -13.83 5.26 -9.78
N TYR A 93 -13.73 5.75 -8.54
CA TYR A 93 -12.43 5.99 -7.89
C TYR A 93 -11.77 4.73 -7.30
N VAL A 94 -12.47 3.60 -7.30
CA VAL A 94 -11.97 2.31 -6.79
C VAL A 94 -10.93 1.75 -7.76
N GLY A 95 -9.76 1.32 -7.26
CA GLY A 95 -8.69 0.74 -8.07
C GLY A 95 -7.92 1.74 -8.94
N LEU A 96 -7.93 3.02 -8.56
CA LEU A 96 -7.23 4.09 -9.29
C LEU A 96 -5.72 3.89 -9.39
N GLU A 97 -5.14 3.20 -8.41
CA GLU A 97 -3.71 2.88 -8.33
C GLU A 97 -3.22 1.89 -9.41
N GLU A 98 -4.13 1.19 -10.08
CA GLU A 98 -3.80 0.25 -11.15
C GLU A 98 -3.74 0.93 -12.53
N LEU A 99 -4.23 2.17 -12.63
CA LEU A 99 -4.21 2.95 -13.86
C LEU A 99 -2.80 3.43 -14.16
N THR A 100 -2.47 3.46 -15.44
CA THR A 100 -1.25 4.09 -15.94
C THR A 100 -1.32 5.61 -15.75
N ASP A 101 -0.16 6.27 -15.71
CA ASP A 101 -0.08 7.73 -15.57
C ASP A 101 -0.91 8.45 -16.66
N ASP A 102 -0.89 7.94 -17.89
CA ASP A 102 -1.69 8.46 -19.01
C ASP A 102 -3.20 8.32 -18.78
N GLU A 103 -3.64 7.20 -18.21
CA GLU A 103 -5.05 6.96 -17.87
C GLU A 103 -5.51 7.85 -16.71
N ILE A 104 -4.66 8.05 -15.70
CA ILE A 104 -4.93 8.98 -14.59
C ILE A 104 -5.06 10.41 -15.11
N GLU A 105 -4.19 10.82 -16.02
CA GLU A 105 -4.22 12.15 -16.62
C GLU A 105 -5.44 12.33 -17.55
N GLN A 106 -5.82 11.29 -18.32
CA GLN A 106 -7.08 11.30 -19.07
C GLN A 106 -8.30 11.42 -18.15
N LEU A 107 -8.31 10.71 -17.02
CA LEU A 107 -9.38 10.81 -16.04
C LEU A 107 -9.47 12.20 -15.43
N ASN A 108 -8.33 12.78 -15.05
CA ASN A 108 -8.26 14.14 -14.51
C ASN A 108 -8.84 15.17 -15.50
N ARG A 109 -8.52 15.03 -16.80
CA ARG A 109 -9.12 15.84 -17.87
C ARG A 109 -10.64 15.65 -17.98
N GLN A 110 -11.14 14.41 -17.91
CA GLN A 110 -12.59 14.16 -17.91
C GLN A 110 -13.27 14.81 -16.70
N PHE A 111 -12.66 14.76 -15.51
CA PHE A 111 -13.17 15.46 -14.33
C PHE A 111 -13.25 16.96 -14.49
N HIS A 112 -12.18 17.58 -14.99
CA HIS A 112 -12.18 19.01 -15.28
C HIS A 112 -13.33 19.37 -16.22
N ASN A 113 -13.52 18.59 -17.28
CA ASN A 113 -14.60 18.80 -18.26
C ASN A 113 -16.01 18.58 -17.68
N ILE A 114 -16.18 17.64 -16.75
CA ILE A 114 -17.46 17.34 -16.09
C ILE A 114 -17.79 18.37 -15.00
N ALA A 115 -16.80 18.83 -14.24
CA ALA A 115 -16.95 19.88 -13.23
C ALA A 115 -17.44 21.20 -13.84
N HIS A 116 -17.14 21.43 -15.13
CA HIS A 116 -17.63 22.57 -15.89
C HIS A 116 -18.98 22.33 -16.61
N ARG A 117 -19.62 21.16 -16.48
CA ARG A 117 -20.95 20.89 -17.07
C ARG A 117 -22.08 21.09 -16.04
N PRO A 118 -22.98 22.06 -16.24
CA PRO A 118 -24.06 22.37 -15.28
C PRO A 118 -25.10 21.26 -15.06
N ASN A 119 -25.09 20.16 -15.85
CA ASN A 119 -26.11 19.11 -15.81
C ASN A 119 -25.58 17.68 -15.56
N ALA A 120 -24.30 17.51 -15.17
CA ALA A 120 -23.69 16.19 -14.98
C ALA A 120 -24.42 15.32 -13.93
N ALA A 121 -24.88 15.92 -12.84
CA ALA A 121 -25.62 15.23 -11.78
C ALA A 121 -26.97 14.66 -12.27
N ARG A 122 -27.64 15.31 -13.23
CA ARG A 122 -28.92 14.84 -13.78
C ARG A 122 -28.76 13.64 -14.71
N ALA A 123 -27.71 13.62 -15.52
CA ALA A 123 -27.42 12.51 -16.41
C ALA A 123 -27.08 11.23 -15.62
N ILE A 124 -26.29 11.37 -14.56
CA ILE A 124 -25.92 10.26 -13.65
C ILE A 124 -27.17 9.72 -12.94
N LYS A 125 -28.02 10.60 -12.41
CA LYS A 125 -29.27 10.20 -11.75
C LYS A 125 -30.20 9.40 -12.68
N LYS A 126 -30.36 9.83 -13.93
CA LYS A 126 -31.22 9.18 -14.93
C LYS A 126 -30.71 7.77 -15.30
N LEU A 127 -29.40 7.59 -15.35
CA LEU A 127 -28.80 6.28 -15.59
C LEU A 127 -29.06 5.31 -14.42
N HIS A 128 -28.95 5.80 -13.18
CA HIS A 128 -29.20 4.99 -11.98
C HIS A 128 -30.66 4.52 -11.90
N GLU A 129 -31.62 5.41 -12.19
CA GLU A 129 -33.04 5.07 -12.24
C GLU A 129 -33.36 4.00 -13.31
N THR A 130 -32.65 4.05 -14.46
CA THR A 130 -32.87 3.08 -15.56
C THR A 130 -32.37 1.68 -15.19
N ILE A 131 -31.19 1.57 -14.55
CA ILE A 131 -30.60 0.30 -14.14
C ILE A 131 -31.44 -0.35 -13.02
N GLU A 132 -31.95 0.44 -12.08
CA GLU A 132 -32.77 -0.04 -10.97
C GLU A 132 -34.14 -0.59 -11.44
N ALA A 133 -34.73 0.04 -12.47
CA ALA A 133 -35.94 -0.43 -13.12
C ALA A 133 -35.72 -1.79 -13.83
N GLU A 134 -34.61 -1.95 -14.56
CA GLU A 134 -34.30 -3.19 -15.29
C GLU A 134 -34.04 -4.37 -14.34
N HIS A 135 -33.30 -4.14 -13.25
CA HIS A 135 -33.05 -5.16 -12.22
C HIS A 135 -34.34 -5.61 -11.52
N THR A 136 -35.25 -4.67 -11.23
CA THR A 136 -36.55 -4.99 -10.62
C THR A 136 -37.43 -5.81 -11.57
N GLN A 137 -37.38 -5.50 -12.87
CA GLN A 137 -38.13 -6.23 -13.89
C GLN A 137 -37.57 -7.65 -14.12
N ARG A 138 -36.25 -7.82 -14.19
CA ARG A 138 -35.61 -9.14 -14.30
C ARG A 138 -35.85 -10.02 -13.08
N ARG A 139 -35.86 -9.43 -11.87
CA ARG A 139 -36.16 -10.13 -10.62
C ARG A 139 -37.62 -10.58 -10.53
N LYS A 140 -38.56 -9.84 -11.13
CA LYS A 140 -39.96 -10.26 -11.26
C LYS A 140 -40.15 -11.40 -12.27
N LEU A 141 -39.32 -11.46 -13.32
CA LEU A 141 -39.35 -12.52 -14.34
C LEU A 141 -38.85 -13.89 -13.85
N HIS A 142 -38.01 -13.93 -12.81
CA HIS A 142 -37.39 -15.15 -12.25
C HIS A 142 -38.05 -15.65 -10.96
N LEU A 143 -39.18 -15.06 -10.54
CA LEU A 143 -39.97 -15.63 -9.45
C LEU A 143 -40.69 -16.88 -9.98
N PRO A 144 -40.52 -18.07 -9.36
CA PRO A 144 -41.26 -19.25 -9.76
C PRO A 144 -42.76 -18.97 -9.65
N LYS A 145 -43.53 -19.38 -10.67
CA LYS A 145 -44.99 -19.42 -10.57
C LYS A 145 -45.33 -20.27 -9.36
N LYS A 146 -46.01 -19.65 -8.40
CA LYS A 146 -46.58 -20.32 -7.24
C LYS A 146 -47.79 -21.10 -7.75
N ASP A 147 -47.57 -22.36 -8.08
CA ASP A 147 -48.62 -23.38 -8.16
C ASP A 147 -48.92 -23.89 -6.74
#